data_AF-A0A3P3ZHZ7-F1
#
_entry.id   AF-A0A3P3ZHZ7-F1
#
_cell.length_a   1.000
_cell.length_b   1.000
_cell.length_c   1.000
_cell.angle_alpha   90.00
_cell.angle_beta   90.00
_cell.angle_gamma   90.00
#
_symmetry.space_group_name_H-M   'P 1'
#
loop_
_entity.id
_entity.type
_entity.pdbx_description
1 polymer ?
#
loop_
_entity_poly.entity_id
_entity_poly.type
_entity_poly.pdbx_seq_one_letter_code
_entity_poly.pdbx_strand_id
1 'polypeptide(L)'
;MKLYCSDHPTSPLRCLVEQYSRTTKGNSNEPRRLTSVLYSDVCGLWLAARETCLNFVHQRGRELCRGTVLDARECLRQIPPLVLPHACVTSAYYESVRLVGKLRQHQNADARLRLLRETLA
;
A
#
# COMPACT_ATOMS: atom_id res chain seq x y z
N MET A 1 -6.50 26.54 1.32
CA MET A 1 -6.36 25.07 1.37
C MET A 1 -5.22 24.74 2.33
N LYS A 2 -5.50 24.21 3.53
CA LYS A 2 -4.42 23.86 4.48
C LYS A 2 -3.71 22.62 3.93
N LEU A 3 -2.42 22.75 3.61
CA LEU A 3 -1.56 21.61 3.26
C LEU A 3 -1.37 20.80 4.53
N TYR A 4 -2.12 19.70 4.67
CA TYR A 4 -1.95 18.78 5.78
C TYR A 4 -0.52 18.22 5.74
N CYS A 5 0.14 18.18 6.90
CA CYS A 5 1.48 17.62 7.11
C CYS A 5 2.69 18.50 6.74
N SER A 6 2.51 19.83 6.65
CA SER A 6 3.63 20.80 6.49
C SER A 6 4.72 20.67 7.55
N ASP A 7 4.35 20.20 8.75
CA ASP A 7 5.24 20.13 9.91
C ASP A 7 5.97 18.78 10.04
N HIS A 8 5.75 17.85 9.10
CA HIS A 8 6.40 16.53 9.05
C HIS A 8 7.20 16.34 7.75
N PRO A 9 8.36 17.01 7.62
CA PRO A 9 9.15 17.01 6.37
C PRO A 9 9.71 15.63 5.99
N THR A 10 9.88 14.72 6.97
CA THR A 10 10.49 13.41 6.74
C THR A 10 9.54 12.34 6.18
N SER A 11 8.20 12.52 6.23
CA SER A 11 7.28 11.64 5.50
C SER A 11 5.85 12.20 5.40
N PRO A 12 5.59 13.08 4.43
CA PRO A 12 4.24 13.61 4.17
C PRO A 12 3.19 12.52 3.96
N LEU A 13 3.55 11.43 3.26
CA LEU A 13 2.66 10.29 3.03
C LEU A 13 2.29 9.54 4.31
N ARG A 14 3.21 9.40 5.26
CA ARG A 14 2.93 8.74 6.54
C ARG A 14 1.92 9.55 7.34
N CYS A 15 2.13 10.86 7.44
CA CYS A 15 1.20 11.74 8.12
C CYS A 15 -0.19 11.74 7.45
N LEU A 16 -0.27 11.73 6.11
CA LEU A 16 -1.54 11.61 5.38
C LEU A 16 -2.29 10.33 5.73
N VAL A 17 -1.60 9.18 5.77
CA VAL A 17 -2.19 7.89 6.16
C VAL A 17 -2.67 7.90 7.62
N GLU A 18 -1.86 8.42 8.53
CA GLU A 18 -2.20 8.49 9.96
C GLU A 18 -3.44 9.36 10.20
N GLN A 19 -3.54 10.52 9.54
CA GLN A 19 -4.72 11.38 9.61
C GLN A 19 -5.96 10.70 9.05
N TYR A 20 -5.84 10.03 7.89
CA TYR A 20 -6.96 9.33 7.28
C TYR A 20 -7.52 8.25 8.23
N SER A 21 -6.65 7.42 8.81
CA SER A 21 -7.05 6.40 9.77
C SER A 21 -7.69 6.96 11.06
N ARG A 22 -7.32 8.18 11.48
CA ARG A 22 -8.00 8.87 12.61
C ARG A 22 -9.41 9.30 12.22
N THR A 23 -9.58 9.83 11.00
CA THR A 23 -10.88 10.28 10.52
C THR A 23 -11.86 9.13 10.23
N THR A 24 -11.37 7.97 9.79
CA THR A 24 -12.21 6.81 9.48
C THR A 24 -12.58 5.95 10.69
N LYS A 25 -11.77 5.99 11.76
CA LYS A 25 -12.02 5.25 13.01
C LYS A 25 -12.79 6.05 14.07
N GLY A 26 -13.07 7.33 13.83
CA GLY A 26 -13.90 8.14 14.72
C GLY A 26 -15.37 7.70 14.67
N ASN A 27 -16.00 7.55 15.84
CA ASN A 27 -17.39 7.10 16.05
C ASN A 27 -18.50 8.05 15.50
N SER A 28 -18.19 8.95 14.57
CA SER A 28 -19.21 9.82 13.97
C SER A 28 -19.84 9.14 12.76
N ASN A 29 -21.18 9.24 12.65
CA ASN A 29 -21.99 8.64 11.57
C ASN A 29 -21.71 9.19 10.16
N GLU A 30 -20.74 10.09 9.98
CA GLU A 30 -20.38 10.67 8.70
C GLU A 30 -18.89 10.54 8.32
N PRO A 31 -18.26 9.34 8.35
CA PRO A 31 -16.86 9.20 7.94
C PRO A 31 -16.66 9.58 6.46
N ARG A 32 -17.67 9.29 5.62
CA ARG A 32 -17.65 9.56 4.17
C ARG A 32 -17.77 11.05 3.83
N ARG A 33 -18.56 11.82 4.58
CA ARG A 33 -18.71 13.27 4.32
C ARG A 33 -17.51 14.06 4.81
N LEU A 34 -16.87 13.65 5.91
CA LEU A 34 -15.66 14.30 6.41
C LEU A 34 -14.45 14.02 5.52
N THR A 35 -14.31 12.80 4.99
CA THR A 35 -13.20 12.46 4.09
C THR A 35 -13.27 13.19 2.74
N SER A 36 -14.47 13.40 2.17
CA SER A 36 -14.62 14.14 0.89
C SER A 36 -14.31 15.64 0.99
N VAL A 37 -14.38 16.23 2.19
CA VAL A 37 -14.03 17.65 2.41
C VAL A 37 -12.53 17.84 2.62
N LEU A 38 -11.83 16.79 3.10
CA LEU A 38 -10.44 16.86 3.52
C LEU A 38 -9.45 16.33 2.49
N TYR A 39 -9.89 15.43 1.61
CA TYR A 39 -9.06 14.78 0.60
C TYR A 39 -9.66 15.01 -0.78
N SER A 40 -8.81 15.18 -1.80
CA SER A 40 -9.28 15.06 -3.18
C SER A 40 -9.84 13.65 -3.41
N ASP A 41 -10.80 13.52 -4.34
CA ASP A 41 -11.42 12.23 -4.66
C ASP A 41 -10.37 11.15 -4.98
N VAL A 42 -9.34 11.52 -5.73
CA VAL A 42 -8.22 10.62 -6.07
C VAL A 42 -7.49 10.14 -4.81
N CYS A 43 -7.19 11.04 -3.87
CA CYS A 43 -6.49 10.70 -2.64
C CYS A 43 -7.36 9.84 -1.72
N GLY A 44 -8.64 10.20 -1.56
CA GLY A 44 -9.62 9.45 -0.77
C GLY A 44 -9.81 8.03 -1.29
N LEU A 45 -9.99 7.86 -2.61
CA LEU A 45 -10.10 6.55 -3.24
C LEU A 45 -8.85 5.70 -3.04
N TRP A 46 -7.66 6.29 -3.19
CA TRP A 46 -6.40 5.59 -2.96
C TRP A 46 -6.25 5.13 -1.51
N LEU A 47 -6.60 5.97 -0.54
CA LEU A 47 -6.53 5.67 0.89
C LEU A 47 -7.56 4.60 1.31
N ALA A 48 -8.78 4.67 0.78
CA ALA A 48 -9.81 3.65 1.01
C ALA A 48 -9.40 2.28 0.45
N ALA A 49 -8.84 2.26 -0.76
CA ALA A 49 -8.32 1.05 -1.36
C ALA A 49 -7.14 0.48 -0.56
N ARG A 50 -6.23 1.35 -0.08
CA ARG A 50 -5.13 0.96 0.83
C ARG A 50 -5.67 0.24 2.07
N GLU A 51 -6.66 0.80 2.75
CA GLU A 51 -7.25 0.15 3.92
C GLU A 51 -7.89 -1.18 3.56
N THR A 52 -8.64 -1.26 2.46
CA THR A 52 -9.25 -2.51 1.98
C THR A 52 -8.20 -3.60 1.76
N CYS A 53 -7.14 -3.30 1.01
CA CYS A 53 -6.07 -4.23 0.73
C CYS A 53 -5.30 -4.67 1.99
N LEU A 54 -4.93 -3.71 2.85
CA LEU A 54 -4.12 -4.01 4.03
C LEU A 54 -4.93 -4.73 5.11
N ASN A 55 -6.21 -4.41 5.28
CA ASN A 55 -7.09 -5.13 6.20
C ASN A 55 -7.22 -6.60 5.79
N PHE A 56 -7.37 -6.88 4.49
CA PHE A 56 -7.38 -8.26 3.99
C PHE A 56 -6.08 -8.99 4.33
N VAL A 57 -4.92 -8.34 4.11
CA VAL A 57 -3.61 -8.90 4.48
C VAL A 57 -3.49 -9.13 5.98
N HIS A 58 -3.96 -8.21 6.82
CA HIS A 58 -3.91 -8.40 8.26
C HIS A 58 -4.78 -9.57 8.74
N GLN A 59 -5.91 -9.82 8.07
CA GLN A 59 -6.83 -10.90 8.41
C GLN A 59 -6.37 -12.26 7.87
N ARG A 60 -5.90 -12.31 6.61
CA ARG A 60 -5.63 -13.57 5.87
C ARG A 60 -4.15 -13.82 5.62
N GLY A 61 -3.28 -12.84 5.84
CA GLY A 61 -1.88 -12.88 5.42
C GLY A 61 -1.04 -13.94 6.13
N ARG A 62 -1.36 -14.32 7.36
CA ARG A 62 -0.66 -15.43 8.05
C ARG A 62 -0.78 -16.74 7.29
N GLU A 63 -1.97 -17.01 6.73
CA GLU A 63 -2.24 -18.22 5.96
C GLU A 63 -1.66 -18.11 4.54
N LEU A 64 -1.76 -16.93 3.92
CA LEU A 64 -1.45 -16.74 2.50
C LEU A 64 0.03 -16.45 2.21
N CYS A 65 0.78 -15.89 3.16
CA CYS A 65 2.15 -15.39 2.93
C CYS A 65 3.23 -16.15 3.71
N ARG A 66 2.91 -17.35 4.23
CA ARG A 66 3.83 -18.28 4.92
C ARG A 66 4.86 -17.59 5.85
N GLY A 67 4.39 -17.00 6.96
CA GLY A 67 5.28 -16.44 7.99
C GLY A 67 4.71 -15.23 8.74
N THR A 68 5.50 -14.67 9.66
CA THR A 68 5.19 -13.39 10.33
C THR A 68 5.19 -12.27 9.29
N VAL A 69 4.03 -11.64 9.10
CA VAL A 69 3.84 -10.48 8.20
C VAL A 69 4.61 -9.28 8.77
N LEU A 70 5.92 -9.21 8.52
CA LEU A 70 6.75 -8.05 8.87
C LEU A 70 6.47 -6.86 7.93
N ASP A 71 6.10 -7.14 6.67
CA ASP A 71 5.68 -6.13 5.70
C ASP A 71 4.38 -6.56 4.99
N ALA A 72 3.28 -5.88 5.33
CA ALA A 72 1.97 -6.14 4.74
C ALA A 72 1.92 -5.88 3.22
N ARG A 73 2.74 -4.94 2.71
CA ARG A 73 2.82 -4.68 1.26
C ARG A 73 3.58 -5.80 0.55
N GLU A 74 4.59 -6.37 1.20
CA GLU A 74 5.30 -7.53 0.65
C GLU A 74 4.40 -8.76 0.59
N CYS A 75 3.65 -9.03 1.66
CA CYS A 75 2.63 -10.08 1.64
C CYS A 75 1.58 -9.82 0.54
N LEU A 76 1.09 -8.59 0.38
CA LEU A 76 0.14 -8.24 -0.68
C LEU A 76 0.64 -8.57 -2.09
N ARG A 77 1.96 -8.49 -2.35
CA ARG A 77 2.56 -8.84 -3.65
C ARG A 77 2.54 -10.34 -3.93
N GLN A 78 2.54 -11.16 -2.89
CA GLN A 78 2.59 -12.62 -3.00
C GLN A 78 1.19 -13.24 -3.18
N ILE A 79 0.14 -12.54 -2.74
CA ILE A 79 -1.24 -13.03 -2.85
C ILE A 79 -1.70 -12.94 -4.31
N PRO A 80 -2.21 -14.05 -4.91
CA PRO A 80 -2.78 -14.01 -6.25
C PRO A 80 -3.94 -13.01 -6.36
N PRO A 81 -4.04 -12.20 -7.44
CA PRO A 81 -5.10 -11.20 -7.58
C PRO A 81 -6.52 -11.77 -7.44
N LEU A 82 -6.74 -13.01 -7.89
CA LEU A 82 -8.03 -13.70 -7.81
C LEU A 82 -8.54 -13.94 -6.39
N VAL A 83 -7.65 -13.89 -5.39
CA VAL A 83 -7.97 -14.11 -3.97
C VAL A 83 -8.23 -12.79 -3.23
N LEU A 84 -7.84 -11.66 -3.83
CA LEU A 84 -7.98 -10.34 -3.22
C LEU A 84 -9.40 -9.77 -3.43
N PRO A 85 -9.88 -8.91 -2.52
CA PRO A 85 -11.14 -8.20 -2.72
C PRO A 85 -11.14 -7.40 -4.02
N HIS A 86 -12.27 -7.35 -4.73
CA HIS A 86 -12.38 -6.64 -6.00
C HIS A 86 -11.95 -5.17 -5.89
N ALA A 87 -12.40 -4.47 -4.83
CA ALA A 87 -12.03 -3.08 -4.55
C ALA A 87 -10.53 -2.87 -4.26
N CYS A 88 -9.79 -3.94 -3.91
CA CYS A 88 -8.33 -3.91 -3.83
C CYS A 88 -7.71 -4.06 -5.22
N VAL A 89 -8.07 -5.12 -5.97
CA VAL A 89 -7.40 -5.50 -7.23
C VAL A 89 -7.51 -4.44 -8.31
N THR A 90 -8.64 -3.75 -8.39
CA THR A 90 -8.88 -2.72 -9.41
C THR A 90 -8.36 -1.34 -9.02
N SER A 91 -7.72 -1.21 -7.85
CA SER A 91 -7.30 0.07 -7.32
C SER A 91 -5.91 0.51 -7.79
N ALA A 92 -5.74 1.83 -7.90
CA ALA A 92 -4.43 2.44 -8.11
C ALA A 92 -3.44 2.12 -6.96
N TYR A 93 -3.95 1.89 -5.75
CA TYR A 93 -3.13 1.46 -4.61
C TYR A 93 -2.46 0.10 -4.90
N TYR A 94 -3.25 -0.91 -5.28
CA TYR A 94 -2.73 -2.24 -5.53
C TYR A 94 -1.77 -2.26 -6.72
N GLU A 95 -2.09 -1.52 -7.79
CA GLU A 95 -1.20 -1.42 -8.94
C GLU A 95 0.15 -0.81 -8.57
N SER A 96 0.17 0.23 -7.70
CA SER A 96 1.42 0.80 -7.19
C SER A 96 2.28 -0.23 -6.43
N VAL A 97 1.64 -1.12 -5.65
CA VAL A 97 2.33 -2.18 -4.90
C VAL A 97 2.91 -3.24 -5.83
N ARG A 98 2.17 -3.63 -6.87
CA ARG A 98 2.63 -4.58 -7.90
C ARG A 98 3.79 -4.02 -8.71
N LEU A 99 3.71 -2.76 -9.13
CA LEU A 99 4.77 -2.11 -9.91
C LEU A 99 6.09 -2.06 -9.15
N VAL A 100 6.06 -1.72 -7.85
CA VAL A 100 7.26 -1.78 -6.98
C VAL A 100 7.82 -3.20 -6.89
N GLY A 101 6.95 -4.22 -6.84
CA GLY A 101 7.39 -5.62 -6.85
C GLY A 101 8.14 -5.99 -8.14
N LYS A 102 7.59 -5.61 -9.30
CA LYS A 102 8.23 -5.83 -10.61
C LYS A 102 9.58 -5.10 -10.71
N LEU A 103 9.65 -3.86 -10.23
CA LEU A 103 10.89 -3.08 -10.23
C LEU A 103 11.99 -3.77 -9.41
N ARG A 104 11.65 -4.25 -8.21
CA ARG A 104 12.60 -5.01 -7.36
C ARG A 104 13.08 -6.29 -8.03
N GLN A 105 12.17 -7.02 -8.69
CA GLN A 105 12.53 -8.24 -9.43
C GLN A 105 13.51 -7.93 -10.57
N HIS A 106 13.29 -6.84 -11.32
CA HIS A 106 14.19 -6.41 -12.38
C HIS A 106 15.57 -6.04 -11.82
N GLN A 107 15.61 -5.22 -10.76
CA GLN A 107 16.86 -4.82 -10.11
C GLN A 107 17.67 -6.02 -9.60
N ASN A 108 16.99 -7.02 -9.01
CA ASN A 108 17.64 -8.23 -8.53
C ASN A 108 18.16 -9.12 -9.68
N ALA A 109 17.42 -9.22 -10.78
CA ALA A 109 17.86 -9.94 -11.96
C ALA A 109 19.12 -9.29 -12.58
N ASP A 110 19.11 -7.96 -12.71
CA ASP A 110 20.26 -7.19 -13.19
C ASP A 110 21.48 -7.37 -12.28
N ALA A 111 21.29 -7.28 -10.96
CA ALA A 111 22.36 -7.49 -9.98
C ALA A 111 22.95 -8.91 -10.08
N ARG A 112 22.09 -9.94 -10.22
CA ARG A 112 22.52 -11.33 -10.40
C ARG A 112 23.31 -11.53 -11.69
N LEU A 113 22.90 -10.88 -12.78
CA LEU A 113 23.62 -10.94 -14.06
C LEU A 113 25.00 -10.29 -13.97
N ARG A 114 25.14 -9.16 -13.25
CA ARG A 114 26.45 -8.52 -13.01
C ARG A 114 27.39 -9.43 -12.22
N LEU A 115 26.91 -10.03 -11.12
CA LEU A 115 27.66 -11.00 -10.33
C LEU A 115 28.15 -12.19 -11.16
N LEU A 116 27.28 -12.76 -12.00
CA LEU A 116 27.66 -13.87 -12.88
C LEU A 116 28.75 -13.47 -13.88
N ARG A 117 28.71 -12.25 -14.43
CA ARG A 117 29.76 -11.76 -15.33
C ARG A 117 31.09 -11.57 -14.62
N GLU A 118 31.08 -11.08 -13.38
CA GLU A 118 32.29 -10.92 -12.55
C GLU A 118 32.88 -12.26 -12.12
N THR A 119 32.05 -13.29 -11.95
CA THR A 119 32.51 -14.64 -11.53
C THR A 119 33.03 -15.47 -12.71
N LEU A 120 32.62 -15.14 -13.93
CA LEU A 120 33.01 -15.83 -15.17
C LEU A 120 34.15 -15.12 -15.93
N ALA A 121 34.62 -13.98 -15.44
CA ALA A 121 35.79 -13.24 -15.94
C ALA A 121 37.03 -13.59 -15.13
#